data_AF-A0A2V7ZPM6-F1
#
_entry.id   AF-A0A2V7ZPM6-F1
#
_cell.length_a   1.000
_cell.length_b   1.000
_cell.length_c   1.000
_cell.angle_alpha   90.00
_cell.angle_beta   90.00
_cell.angle_gamma   90.00
#
_symmetry.space_group_name_H-M   'P 1'
#
loop_
_entity.id
_entity.type
_entity.pdbx_description
1 polymer ?
#
loop_
_entity_poly.entity_id
_entity_poly.type
_entity_poly.pdbx_seq_one_letter_code
_entity_poly.pdbx_strand_id
1 'polypeptide(L)'
;MVCDYIRSGGDRAAFFARFANAASPGFNPDDDLYRIGLANQTTMLMTESLEIGEMIRAAIIDRDGEAAAASRYQAFDTICSATQDRQDAVVALLRDTAIDLMIVIGGYNSSNTANLARICAASRPTYHIADPDCLLSPQQIRHRPVGAKGEVTADAWLPLDRPVAIGLTSGASTPDNLVGAAIVRLEAFCS
;
A
#
# COMPACT_ATOMS: atom_id res chain seq x y z
N MET A 1 3.25 20.08 7.65
CA MET A 1 2.17 21.07 7.52
C MET A 1 1.01 20.81 8.47
N VAL A 2 0.22 19.74 8.34
CA VAL A 2 -0.91 19.47 9.27
C VAL A 2 -0.43 19.35 10.72
N CYS A 3 0.58 18.53 10.99
CA CYS A 3 1.16 18.39 12.33
C CYS A 3 1.69 19.71 12.89
N ASP A 4 2.28 20.57 12.04
CA ASP A 4 2.81 21.87 12.48
C ASP A 4 1.66 22.83 12.82
N TYR A 5 0.59 22.81 12.01
CA TYR A 5 -0.62 23.58 12.28
C TYR A 5 -1.29 23.12 13.59
N ILE A 6 -1.29 21.81 13.87
CA ILE A 6 -1.77 21.27 15.14
C ILE A 6 -0.93 21.82 16.31
N ARG A 7 0.41 21.82 16.21
CA ARG A 7 1.30 22.24 17.29
C ARG A 7 1.19 23.71 17.66
N SER A 8 1.17 24.58 16.64
CA SER A 8 1.40 26.01 16.84
C SER A 8 0.47 26.91 16.04
N GLY A 9 -0.52 26.35 15.34
CA GLY A 9 -1.26 27.07 14.30
C GLY A 9 -0.39 27.32 13.06
N GLY A 10 -0.87 28.16 12.14
CA GLY A 10 -0.12 28.50 10.94
C GLY A 10 -0.85 29.46 10.00
N ASP A 11 -0.33 29.57 8.78
CA ASP A 11 -0.98 30.34 7.72
C ASP A 11 -2.17 29.57 7.16
N ARG A 12 -3.37 30.03 7.52
CA ARG A 12 -4.65 29.48 7.07
C ARG A 12 -4.78 29.51 5.55
N ALA A 13 -4.31 30.56 4.87
CA ALA A 13 -4.40 30.66 3.42
C ALA A 13 -3.53 29.61 2.75
N ALA A 14 -2.31 29.41 3.25
CA ALA A 14 -1.42 28.34 2.78
C ALA A 14 -1.99 26.94 3.03
N PHE A 15 -2.64 26.73 4.18
CA PHE A 15 -3.33 25.47 4.48
C PHE A 15 -4.41 25.15 3.44
N PHE A 16 -5.31 26.10 3.17
CA PHE A 16 -6.35 25.92 2.17
C PHE A 16 -5.81 25.82 0.74
N ALA A 17 -4.75 26.54 0.39
CA ALA A 17 -4.12 26.40 -0.92
C ALA A 17 -3.66 24.95 -1.17
N ARG A 18 -3.17 24.26 -0.14
CA ARG A 18 -2.69 22.87 -0.23
C ARG A 18 -3.81 21.82 -0.12
N PHE A 19 -4.88 22.12 0.61
CA PHE A 19 -5.96 21.18 0.95
C PHE A 19 -7.34 21.59 0.42
N ALA A 20 -7.42 22.47 -0.57
CA ALA A 20 -8.68 22.97 -1.14
C ALA A 20 -9.64 21.85 -1.57
N ASN A 21 -9.11 20.74 -2.08
CA ASN A 21 -9.89 19.58 -2.54
C ASN A 21 -10.02 18.46 -1.48
N ALA A 22 -9.57 18.71 -0.26
CA ALA A 22 -9.50 17.74 0.83
C ALA A 22 -10.15 18.24 2.14
N ALA A 23 -10.88 19.36 2.09
CA ALA A 23 -11.61 19.94 3.21
C ALA A 23 -13.11 20.01 2.89
N SER A 24 -13.95 19.72 3.89
CA SER A 24 -15.41 19.85 3.76
C SER A 24 -15.85 21.32 3.87
N PRO A 25 -17.03 21.68 3.33
CA PRO A 25 -17.61 23.00 3.56
C PRO A 25 -17.74 23.29 5.05
N GLY A 26 -17.27 24.47 5.47
CA GLY A 26 -17.32 24.89 6.87
C GLY A 26 -16.16 24.42 7.76
N PHE A 27 -15.23 23.61 7.24
CA PHE A 27 -14.03 23.23 7.98
C PHE A 27 -13.19 24.45 8.36
N ASN A 28 -12.82 24.56 9.63
CA ASN A 28 -11.96 25.59 10.18
C ASN A 28 -10.71 24.96 10.81
N PRO A 29 -9.51 25.05 10.20
CA PRO A 29 -8.31 24.44 10.77
C PRO A 29 -7.90 25.02 12.14
N ASP A 30 -8.36 26.23 12.47
CA ASP A 30 -8.04 26.88 13.75
C ASP A 30 -8.81 26.25 14.93
N ASP A 31 -10.00 25.69 14.67
CA ASP A 31 -10.87 25.09 15.68
C ASP A 31 -10.94 23.57 15.54
N ASP A 32 -11.12 23.07 14.31
CA ASP A 32 -11.40 21.66 14.03
C ASP A 32 -10.16 20.76 14.18
N LEU A 33 -8.95 21.30 14.07
CA LEU A 33 -7.71 20.56 14.39
C LEU A 33 -7.45 20.44 15.89
N TYR A 34 -8.36 20.95 16.73
CA TYR A 34 -8.27 20.78 18.18
C TYR A 34 -8.59 19.36 18.64
N ARG A 35 -9.48 18.65 17.92
CA ARG A 35 -9.81 17.23 18.15
C ARG A 35 -9.86 16.50 16.81
N ILE A 36 -9.14 15.40 16.70
CA ILE A 36 -8.94 14.71 15.42
C ILE A 36 -9.39 13.25 15.54
N GLY A 37 -10.31 12.87 14.65
CA GLY A 37 -10.60 11.49 14.33
C GLY A 37 -9.86 11.08 13.06
N LEU A 38 -9.14 9.96 13.08
CA LEU A 38 -8.54 9.37 11.89
C LEU A 38 -9.42 8.24 11.37
N ALA A 39 -9.83 8.32 10.11
CA ALA A 39 -10.50 7.25 9.39
C ALA A 39 -9.79 7.01 8.04
N ASN A 40 -9.87 5.79 7.55
CA ASN A 40 -9.12 5.30 6.40
C ASN A 40 -10.03 4.78 5.31
N GLN A 41 -9.51 4.76 4.09
CA GLN A 41 -10.11 3.97 3.02
C GLN A 41 -9.99 2.48 3.35
N THR A 42 -11.02 1.69 3.04
CA THR A 42 -11.09 0.25 3.34
C THR A 42 -9.95 -0.60 2.79
N THR A 43 -9.25 -0.11 1.75
CA THR A 43 -8.14 -0.80 1.07
C THR A 43 -6.79 -0.12 1.29
N MET A 44 -6.66 0.81 2.25
CA MET A 44 -5.42 1.54 2.53
C MET A 44 -4.31 0.62 3.08
N LEU A 45 -3.05 1.02 2.92
CA LEU A 45 -1.91 0.32 3.51
C LEU A 45 -1.87 0.60 5.02
N MET A 46 -1.85 -0.47 5.84
CA MET A 46 -1.97 -0.32 7.30
C MET A 46 -0.78 0.44 7.91
N THR A 47 0.44 0.18 7.42
CA THR A 47 1.66 0.85 7.93
C THR A 47 1.61 2.36 7.68
N GLU A 48 1.21 2.80 6.48
CA GLU A 48 1.02 4.23 6.16
C GLU A 48 -0.03 4.87 7.06
N SER A 49 -1.15 4.18 7.33
CA SER A 49 -2.19 4.69 8.24
C SER A 49 -1.66 4.84 9.67
N LEU A 50 -0.90 3.87 10.16
CA LEU A 50 -0.34 3.92 11.51
C LEU A 50 0.67 5.07 11.63
N GLU A 51 1.54 5.23 10.65
CA GLU A 51 2.52 6.33 10.60
C GLU A 51 1.85 7.70 10.65
N ILE A 52 0.84 7.93 9.80
CA ILE A 52 0.08 9.19 9.80
C ILE A 52 -0.60 9.41 11.15
N GLY A 53 -1.18 8.36 11.72
CA GLY A 53 -1.85 8.43 13.01
C GLY A 53 -0.92 8.80 14.16
N GLU A 54 0.26 8.18 14.23
CA GLU A 54 1.29 8.49 15.23
C GLU A 54 1.82 9.91 15.06
N MET A 55 2.03 10.38 13.82
CA MET A 55 2.44 11.76 13.56
C MET A 55 1.41 12.79 14.07
N ILE A 56 0.12 12.52 13.87
CA ILE A 56 -0.98 13.38 14.36
C ILE A 56 -1.07 13.31 15.89
N ARG A 57 -0.99 12.12 16.46
CA ARG A 57 -1.00 11.91 17.91
C ARG A 57 0.15 12.66 18.59
N ALA A 58 1.37 12.52 18.05
CA ALA A 58 2.55 13.22 18.55
C ALA A 58 2.37 14.74 18.51
N ALA A 59 1.81 15.29 17.43
CA ALA A 59 1.54 16.72 17.34
C ALA A 59 0.53 17.21 18.40
N ILE A 60 -0.46 16.40 18.75
CA ILE A 60 -1.42 16.72 19.82
C ILE A 60 -0.74 16.63 21.20
N ILE A 61 0.12 15.64 21.42
CA ILE A 61 0.92 15.52 22.65
C ILE A 61 1.84 16.73 22.81
N ASP A 62 2.51 17.16 21.75
CA ASP A 62 3.37 18.35 21.74
C ASP A 62 2.60 19.63 22.11
N ARG A 63 1.33 19.75 21.68
CA ARG A 63 0.47 20.91 22.00
C ARG A 63 -0.11 20.86 23.41
N ASP A 64 -0.71 19.74 23.78
CA ASP A 64 -1.63 19.63 24.95
C ASP A 64 -1.13 18.69 26.06
N GLY A 65 -0.03 17.97 25.83
CA GLY A 65 0.49 16.94 26.72
C GLY A 65 -0.20 15.58 26.60
N GLU A 66 0.49 14.52 27.04
CA GLU A 66 0.04 13.12 26.91
C GLU A 66 -1.33 12.87 27.53
N ALA A 67 -1.60 13.47 28.69
CA ALA A 67 -2.86 13.28 29.42
C ALA A 67 -4.09 13.72 28.61
N ALA A 68 -3.93 14.73 27.74
CA ALA A 68 -5.01 15.25 26.93
C ALA A 68 -5.22 14.46 25.63
N ALA A 69 -4.19 13.79 25.10
CA ALA A 69 -4.20 13.12 23.81
C ALA A 69 -5.32 12.08 23.69
N ALA A 70 -5.58 11.32 24.77
CA ALA A 70 -6.62 10.29 24.80
C ALA A 70 -8.05 10.84 24.53
N SER A 71 -8.29 12.13 24.83
CA SER A 71 -9.59 12.78 24.63
C SER A 71 -9.67 13.63 23.35
N ARG A 72 -8.54 13.75 22.63
CA ARG A 72 -8.36 14.67 21.50
C ARG A 72 -7.93 13.99 20.22
N TYR A 73 -7.50 12.75 20.30
CA TYR A 73 -7.14 11.92 19.16
C TYR A 73 -7.80 10.55 19.26
N GLN A 74 -8.44 10.12 18.18
CA GLN A 74 -8.95 8.76 18.08
C GLN A 74 -8.76 8.23 16.64
N ALA A 75 -8.09 7.10 16.50
CA ALA A 75 -8.06 6.36 15.25
C ALA A 75 -9.24 5.37 15.22
N PHE A 76 -9.98 5.36 14.12
CA PHE A 76 -11.06 4.42 13.87
C PHE A 76 -10.57 3.35 12.91
N ASP A 77 -10.66 2.08 13.33
CA ASP A 77 -10.35 0.98 12.46
C ASP A 77 -11.43 0.84 11.38
N THR A 78 -11.08 1.33 10.20
CA THR A 78 -11.96 1.48 9.04
C THR A 78 -11.38 0.77 7.82
N ILE A 79 -10.21 0.13 7.99
CA ILE A 79 -9.63 -0.76 7.00
C ILE A 79 -10.39 -2.09 7.07
N CYS A 80 -10.70 -2.68 5.92
CA CYS A 80 -11.39 -3.95 5.90
C CYS A 80 -10.45 -5.08 6.35
N SER A 81 -10.90 -5.95 7.25
CA SER A 81 -10.12 -7.11 7.73
C SER A 81 -9.57 -7.96 6.57
N ALA A 82 -10.34 -8.17 5.51
CA ALA A 82 -9.89 -8.92 4.34
C ALA A 82 -8.70 -8.27 3.60
N THR A 83 -8.51 -6.96 3.72
CA THR A 83 -7.31 -6.25 3.24
C THR A 83 -6.15 -6.50 4.20
N GLN A 84 -6.38 -6.38 5.50
CA GLN A 84 -5.37 -6.62 6.53
C GLN A 84 -4.84 -8.06 6.48
N ASP A 85 -5.72 -9.05 6.44
CA ASP A 85 -5.36 -10.47 6.35
C ASP A 85 -4.43 -10.77 5.16
N ARG A 86 -4.65 -10.11 4.02
CA ARG A 86 -3.81 -10.26 2.83
C ARG A 86 -2.44 -9.59 2.99
N GLN A 87 -2.40 -8.40 3.57
CA GLN A 87 -1.15 -7.71 3.87
C GLN A 87 -0.31 -8.53 4.85
N ASP A 88 -0.94 -9.04 5.91
CA ASP A 88 -0.29 -9.87 6.94
C ASP A 88 0.21 -11.19 6.36
N ALA A 89 -0.59 -11.86 5.51
CA ALA A 89 -0.18 -13.09 4.84
C ALA A 89 1.04 -12.88 3.92
N VAL A 90 1.08 -11.78 3.18
CA VAL A 90 2.23 -11.43 2.32
C VAL A 90 3.47 -11.10 3.17
N VAL A 91 3.31 -10.34 4.25
CA VAL A 91 4.42 -10.04 5.18
C VAL A 91 4.96 -11.32 5.80
N ALA A 92 4.08 -12.23 6.24
CA ALA A 92 4.48 -13.52 6.78
C ALA A 92 5.20 -14.37 5.74
N LEU A 93 4.68 -14.46 4.50
CA LEU A 93 5.34 -15.18 3.40
C LEU A 93 6.77 -14.67 3.16
N LEU A 94 6.95 -13.35 3.09
CA LEU A 94 8.24 -12.71 2.83
C LEU A 94 9.25 -12.90 3.98
N ARG A 95 8.76 -12.98 5.22
CA ARG A 95 9.56 -13.16 6.42
C ARG A 95 9.95 -14.62 6.63
N ASP A 96 8.98 -15.53 6.47
CA ASP A 96 9.10 -16.92 6.92
C ASP A 96 9.57 -17.85 5.80
N THR A 97 9.53 -17.41 4.54
CA THR A 97 9.97 -18.19 3.37
C THR A 97 11.08 -17.47 2.60
N ALA A 98 12.10 -18.23 2.18
CA ALA A 98 13.14 -17.72 1.29
C ALA A 98 12.59 -17.58 -0.13
N ILE A 99 11.99 -16.43 -0.42
CA ILE A 99 11.46 -16.08 -1.75
C ILE A 99 12.51 -15.27 -2.52
N ASP A 100 12.72 -15.62 -3.80
CA ASP A 100 13.64 -14.91 -4.69
C ASP A 100 12.97 -13.70 -5.36
N LEU A 101 11.71 -13.84 -5.77
CA LEU A 101 10.92 -12.78 -6.41
C LEU A 101 9.42 -12.95 -6.15
N MET A 102 8.69 -11.85 -6.25
CA MET A 102 7.23 -11.81 -6.08
C MET A 102 6.52 -11.50 -7.40
N ILE A 103 5.47 -12.25 -7.68
CA ILE A 103 4.45 -11.91 -8.67
C ILE A 103 3.19 -11.48 -7.93
N VAL A 104 2.69 -10.29 -8.26
CA VAL A 104 1.43 -9.76 -7.72
C VAL A 104 0.46 -9.61 -8.87
N ILE A 105 -0.59 -10.42 -8.91
CA ILE A 105 -1.58 -10.40 -9.99
C ILE A 105 -2.84 -9.61 -9.61
N GLY A 106 -3.30 -8.76 -10.52
CA GLY A 106 -4.58 -8.07 -10.44
C GLY A 106 -4.57 -6.70 -11.11
N GLY A 107 -5.75 -6.15 -11.38
CA GLY A 107 -5.88 -4.91 -12.14
C GLY A 107 -5.10 -3.73 -11.56
N TYR A 108 -4.48 -2.92 -12.41
CA TYR A 108 -3.63 -1.80 -12.02
C TYR A 108 -4.33 -0.64 -11.29
N ASN A 109 -5.65 -0.60 -11.34
CA ASN A 109 -6.48 0.39 -10.63
C ASN A 109 -6.94 -0.11 -9.25
N SER A 110 -6.59 -1.35 -8.88
CA SER A 110 -6.89 -1.90 -7.55
C SER A 110 -5.90 -1.37 -6.52
N SER A 111 -6.39 -0.55 -5.58
CA SER A 111 -5.59 -0.04 -4.46
C SER A 111 -5.00 -1.19 -3.63
N ASN A 112 -5.80 -2.23 -3.34
CA ASN A 112 -5.32 -3.41 -2.62
C ASN A 112 -4.16 -4.10 -3.36
N THR A 113 -4.31 -4.35 -4.66
CA THR A 113 -3.23 -5.01 -5.45
C THR A 113 -1.97 -4.14 -5.48
N ALA A 114 -2.12 -2.83 -5.65
CA ALA A 114 -1.00 -1.90 -5.63
C ALA A 114 -0.31 -1.84 -4.26
N ASN A 115 -1.07 -1.96 -3.16
CA ASN A 115 -0.52 -2.02 -1.81
C ASN A 115 0.24 -3.33 -1.56
N LEU A 116 -0.29 -4.48 -2.00
CA LEU A 116 0.44 -5.75 -1.93
C LEU A 116 1.75 -5.69 -2.72
N ALA A 117 1.74 -5.11 -3.93
CA ALA A 117 2.95 -4.90 -4.71
C ALA A 117 3.96 -3.99 -4.00
N ARG A 118 3.50 -2.93 -3.33
CA ARG A 118 4.36 -2.06 -2.49
C ARG A 118 5.01 -2.81 -1.34
N ILE A 119 4.24 -3.62 -0.60
CA ILE A 119 4.75 -4.45 0.51
C ILE A 119 5.85 -5.40 0.00
N CYS A 120 5.57 -6.13 -1.09
CA CYS A 120 6.53 -7.04 -1.70
C CYS A 120 7.81 -6.32 -2.14
N ALA A 121 7.66 -5.20 -2.87
CA ALA A 121 8.78 -4.46 -3.44
C ALA A 121 9.71 -3.83 -2.39
N ALA A 122 9.25 -3.67 -1.15
CA ALA A 122 10.09 -3.19 -0.05
C ALA A 122 11.20 -4.18 0.34
N SER A 123 11.08 -5.46 -0.04
CA SER A 123 12.03 -6.50 0.38
C SER A 123 12.50 -7.43 -0.75
N ARG A 124 11.70 -7.62 -1.80
CA ARG A 124 12.00 -8.55 -2.90
C ARG A 124 11.73 -7.92 -4.28
N PRO A 125 12.48 -8.32 -5.32
CA PRO A 125 12.09 -8.03 -6.70
C PRO A 125 10.62 -8.40 -6.93
N THR A 126 9.84 -7.46 -7.45
CA THR A 126 8.37 -7.60 -7.50
C THR A 126 7.84 -7.15 -8.85
N TYR A 127 7.00 -7.99 -9.45
CA TYR A 127 6.34 -7.73 -10.72
C TYR A 127 4.82 -7.72 -10.53
N HIS A 128 4.20 -6.53 -10.65
CA HIS A 128 2.75 -6.37 -10.66
C HIS A 128 2.24 -6.56 -12.09
N ILE A 129 1.50 -7.64 -12.33
CA ILE A 129 0.90 -7.97 -13.63
C ILE A 129 -0.63 -7.85 -13.56
N ALA A 130 -1.26 -7.39 -14.64
CA ALA A 130 -2.72 -7.33 -14.72
C ALA A 130 -3.35 -8.71 -14.95
N ASP A 131 -2.66 -9.57 -15.69
CA ASP A 131 -3.14 -10.87 -16.15
C ASP A 131 -1.96 -11.81 -16.45
N PRO A 132 -2.19 -13.12 -16.70
CA PRO A 132 -1.14 -14.08 -17.01
C PRO A 132 -0.41 -13.84 -18.34
N ASP A 133 -1.02 -13.16 -19.32
CA ASP A 133 -0.39 -12.91 -20.63
C ASP A 133 0.78 -11.93 -20.54
N CYS A 134 0.87 -11.22 -19.42
CA CYS A 134 2.03 -10.42 -19.04
C CYS A 134 3.31 -11.26 -18.82
N LEU A 135 3.20 -12.55 -18.51
CA LEU A 135 4.31 -13.49 -18.43
C LEU A 135 4.72 -13.89 -19.86
N LEU A 136 5.49 -13.06 -20.55
CA LEU A 136 5.75 -13.24 -21.99
C LEU A 136 6.61 -14.49 -22.25
N SER A 137 7.70 -14.66 -21.52
CA SER A 137 8.63 -15.78 -21.62
C SER A 137 9.50 -15.89 -20.35
N PRO A 138 10.36 -16.90 -20.20
CA PRO A 138 11.36 -16.94 -19.12
C PRO A 138 12.33 -15.75 -19.16
N GLN A 139 12.49 -15.10 -20.31
CA GLN A 139 13.40 -13.95 -20.47
C GLN A 139 12.68 -12.62 -20.33
N GLN A 140 11.37 -12.54 -20.58
CA GLN A 140 10.63 -11.27 -20.64
C GLN A 140 9.32 -11.31 -19.85
N ILE A 141 9.07 -10.24 -19.10
CA ILE A 141 7.81 -10.00 -18.40
C ILE A 141 7.34 -8.58 -18.68
N ARG A 142 6.05 -8.41 -18.94
CA ARG A 142 5.40 -7.10 -18.96
C ARG A 142 4.77 -6.85 -17.60
N HIS A 143 5.07 -5.73 -16.96
CA HIS A 143 4.53 -5.44 -15.63
C HIS A 143 4.43 -3.94 -15.40
N ARG A 144 3.70 -3.53 -14.35
CA ARG A 144 3.71 -2.15 -13.86
C ARG A 144 4.65 -2.03 -12.66
N PRO A 145 5.77 -1.29 -12.75
CA PRO A 145 6.61 -1.02 -11.59
C PRO A 145 5.83 -0.26 -10.52
N VAL A 146 6.17 -0.46 -9.25
CA VAL A 146 5.57 0.27 -8.14
C VAL A 146 5.77 1.78 -8.34
N GLY A 147 4.68 2.55 -8.26
CA GLY A 147 4.68 4.00 -8.48
C GLY A 147 4.68 4.46 -9.95
N ALA A 148 4.82 3.54 -10.91
CA ALA A 148 4.77 3.88 -12.33
C ALA A 148 3.34 4.05 -12.84
N LYS A 149 3.17 4.91 -13.86
CA LYS A 149 1.85 5.12 -14.49
C LYS A 149 1.54 4.15 -15.63
N GLY A 150 2.55 3.48 -16.20
CA GLY A 150 2.38 2.56 -17.32
C GLY A 150 3.14 1.25 -17.13
N GLU A 151 2.85 0.30 -18.02
CA GLU A 151 3.58 -0.96 -18.09
C GLU A 151 4.96 -0.75 -18.73
N VAL A 152 5.89 -1.61 -18.33
CA VAL A 152 7.20 -1.77 -18.95
C VAL A 152 7.43 -3.25 -19.23
N THR A 153 8.29 -3.54 -20.19
CA THR A 153 8.83 -4.89 -20.37
C THR A 153 10.19 -4.95 -19.68
N ALA A 154 10.36 -5.92 -18.79
CA ALA A 154 11.63 -6.23 -18.14
C ALA A 154 12.22 -7.50 -18.75
N ASP A 155 13.50 -7.42 -19.11
CA ASP A 155 14.30 -8.56 -19.55
C ASP A 155 14.99 -9.23 -18.35
N ALA A 156 15.39 -10.50 -18.50
CA ALA A 156 16.10 -11.30 -17.50
C ALA A 156 15.42 -11.31 -16.12
N TRP A 157 14.08 -11.30 -16.11
CA TRP A 157 13.30 -11.18 -14.88
C TRP A 157 13.29 -12.46 -14.03
N LEU A 158 13.42 -13.63 -14.67
CA LEU A 158 13.47 -14.95 -14.04
C LEU A 158 14.91 -15.49 -14.06
N PRO A 159 15.51 -15.79 -12.90
CA PRO A 159 16.79 -16.49 -12.86
C PRO A 159 16.65 -17.93 -13.40
N LEU A 160 17.47 -18.30 -14.39
CA LEU A 160 17.41 -19.62 -15.04
C LEU A 160 18.60 -20.52 -14.71
N ASP A 161 19.56 -20.01 -13.95
CA ASP A 161 20.82 -20.67 -13.59
C ASP A 161 20.72 -21.50 -12.30
N ARG A 162 19.59 -21.42 -11.58
CA ARG A 162 19.35 -22.11 -10.30
C ARG A 162 17.85 -22.34 -10.07
N PRO A 163 17.47 -23.24 -9.15
CA PRO A 163 16.10 -23.29 -8.64
C PRO A 163 15.67 -21.93 -8.07
N VAL A 164 14.44 -21.52 -8.39
CA VAL A 164 13.87 -20.22 -7.98
C VAL A 164 12.60 -20.45 -7.16
N ALA A 165 12.54 -19.81 -5.99
CA ALA A 165 11.31 -19.72 -5.21
C ALA A 165 10.55 -18.44 -5.61
N ILE A 166 9.41 -18.62 -6.28
CA ILE A 166 8.54 -17.51 -6.70
C ILE A 166 7.35 -17.41 -5.73
N GLY A 167 7.20 -16.27 -5.08
CA GLY A 167 6.00 -15.96 -4.31
C GLY A 167 4.92 -15.40 -5.24
N LEU A 168 3.70 -15.92 -5.12
CA LEU A 168 2.54 -15.45 -5.89
C LEU A 168 1.45 -14.98 -4.92
N THR A 169 0.93 -13.77 -5.14
CA THR A 169 -0.22 -13.24 -4.42
C THR A 169 -1.14 -12.49 -5.37
N SER A 170 -2.37 -12.24 -4.95
CA SER A 170 -3.38 -11.57 -5.78
C SER A 170 -4.20 -10.55 -5.00
N GLY A 171 -4.69 -9.54 -5.71
CA GLY A 171 -5.65 -8.61 -5.12
C GLY A 171 -6.99 -9.28 -4.83
N ALA A 172 -7.74 -8.78 -3.85
CA ALA A 172 -9.05 -9.33 -3.48
C ALA A 172 -10.08 -9.41 -4.62
N SER A 173 -9.93 -8.59 -5.66
CA SER A 173 -10.80 -8.57 -6.84
C SER A 173 -10.28 -9.43 -8.01
N THR A 174 -9.24 -10.24 -7.80
CA THR A 174 -8.61 -11.04 -8.86
C THR A 174 -9.22 -12.43 -8.87
N PRO A 175 -9.87 -12.86 -9.97
CA PRO A 175 -10.45 -14.20 -10.08
C PRO A 175 -9.42 -15.34 -9.95
N ASP A 176 -9.81 -16.44 -9.31
CA ASP A 176 -8.94 -17.60 -9.07
C ASP A 176 -8.43 -18.26 -10.37
N ASN A 177 -9.20 -18.18 -11.46
CA ASN A 177 -8.78 -18.70 -12.76
C ASN A 177 -7.57 -17.95 -13.33
N LEU A 178 -7.44 -16.64 -13.06
CA LEU A 178 -6.25 -15.87 -13.46
C LEU A 178 -5.04 -16.27 -12.63
N VAL A 179 -5.22 -16.50 -11.33
CA VAL A 179 -4.15 -16.99 -10.45
C VAL A 179 -3.67 -18.37 -10.93
N GLY A 180 -4.60 -19.30 -11.19
CA GLY A 180 -4.28 -20.63 -11.70
C GLY A 180 -3.56 -20.60 -13.06
N ALA A 181 -4.03 -19.76 -13.98
CA ALA A 181 -3.39 -19.58 -15.29
C ALA A 181 -1.96 -18.98 -15.16
N ALA A 182 -1.73 -18.09 -14.20
CA ALA A 182 -0.39 -17.60 -13.91
C ALA A 182 0.54 -18.72 -13.40
N ILE A 183 0.04 -19.58 -12.50
CA ILE A 183 0.80 -20.74 -12.00
C ILE A 183 1.20 -21.67 -13.15
N VAL A 184 0.24 -22.09 -13.97
CA VAL A 184 0.50 -22.99 -15.12
C VAL A 184 1.55 -22.39 -16.07
N ARG A 185 1.50 -21.07 -16.28
CA ARG A 185 2.44 -20.38 -17.15
C ARG A 185 3.85 -20.28 -16.55
N LEU A 186 3.95 -20.07 -15.23
CA LEU A 186 5.22 -20.09 -14.50
C LEU A 186 5.82 -21.51 -14.52
N GLU A 187 5.03 -22.55 -14.32
CA GLU A 187 5.49 -23.95 -14.39
C GLU A 187 6.07 -24.29 -15.77
N ALA A 188 5.42 -23.81 -16.84
CA ALA A 188 5.90 -23.99 -18.21
C ALA A 188 7.26 -23.30 -18.49
N PHE A 189 7.65 -22.29 -17.70
CA PHE A 189 8.95 -21.64 -17.81
C PHE A 189 10.07 -22.37 -17.06
N CYS A 190 9.70 -23.19 -16.09
CA CYS A 190 10.61 -23.95 -15.23
C CYS A 190 10.75 -25.41 -15.66
N SER A 191 10.11 -25.80 -16.78
CA SER A 191 10.12 -27.16 -17.37
C SER A 191 11.34 -27.43 -18.22
#